data_AF-A0AAV0UXC1-F1
#
_entry.id   AF-A0AAV0UXC1-F1
#
_cell.length_a   1.000
_cell.length_b   1.000
_cell.length_c   1.000
_cell.angle_alpha   90.00
_cell.angle_beta   90.00
_cell.angle_gamma   90.00
#
_symmetry.space_group_name_H-M   'P 1'
#
loop_
_entity.id
_entity.type
_entity.pdbx_description
1 polymer ?
#
loop_
_entity_poly.entity_id
_entity_poly.type
_entity_poly.pdbx_seq_one_letter_code
_entity_poly.pdbx_strand_id
1 'polypeptide(L)'
;MFTGYRWAERVKVNKLGEYLKKKSTASDYFRQNVVTWWAIAPHLEFILEEMYKIFKVKMIYEQASALFMEQKDPSCLTQIATAMSHTHKN
;
A
#
# COMPACT_ATOMS: atom_id res chain seq x y z
N MET A 1 11.04 19.93 -27.50
CA MET A 1 9.57 19.98 -27.31
C MET A 1 9.14 18.68 -26.64
N PHE A 2 8.73 18.71 -25.37
CA PHE A 2 8.30 17.50 -24.67
C PHE A 2 6.89 17.09 -25.13
N THR A 3 6.83 16.12 -26.03
CA THR A 3 5.61 15.40 -26.42
C THR A 3 5.42 14.21 -25.48
N GLY A 4 4.71 14.41 -24.38
CA GLY A 4 4.38 13.34 -23.43
C GLY A 4 3.10 13.65 -22.67
N TYR A 5 1.96 13.21 -23.21
CA TYR A 5 0.65 13.18 -22.56
C TYR A 5 0.17 14.50 -21.91
N ARG A 6 -0.31 15.44 -22.74
CA ARG A 6 -1.00 16.67 -22.32
C ARG A 6 -2.44 16.42 -21.84
N TRP A 7 -2.66 15.46 -20.94
CA TRP A 7 -3.95 15.43 -20.26
C TRP A 7 -4.06 16.66 -19.36
N ALA A 8 -5.23 17.30 -19.36
CA ALA A 8 -5.51 18.36 -18.40
C ALA A 8 -5.37 17.78 -16.97
N GLU A 9 -4.92 18.58 -16.01
CA GLU A 9 -4.71 18.13 -14.63
C GLU A 9 -5.94 17.42 -14.06
N ARG A 10 -7.14 17.93 -14.38
CA ARG A 10 -8.41 17.32 -13.97
C ARG A 10 -8.56 15.89 -14.49
N VAL A 11 -8.17 15.64 -15.73
CA VAL A 11 -8.21 14.30 -16.35
C VAL A 11 -7.22 13.37 -15.66
N LYS A 12 -6.02 13.87 -15.32
CA LYS A 12 -5.03 13.09 -14.58
C LYS A 12 -5.52 12.70 -13.18
N VAL A 13 -6.14 13.64 -12.45
CA VAL A 13 -6.70 13.39 -11.12
C VAL A 13 -7.86 12.39 -11.17
N ASN A 14 -8.74 12.49 -12.18
CA ASN A 14 -9.80 11.51 -12.38
C ASN A 14 -9.22 10.10 -12.64
N LYS A 15 -8.17 10.01 -13.47
CA LYS A 15 -7.48 8.75 -13.76
C LYS A 15 -6.78 8.17 -12.54
N LEU A 16 -6.20 9.00 -11.68
CA LEU A 16 -5.69 8.56 -10.38
C LEU A 16 -6.80 7.90 -9.55
N GLY A 17 -7.98 8.52 -9.47
CA GLY A 17 -9.15 7.95 -8.78
C GLY A 17 -9.61 6.60 -9.33
N GLU A 18 -9.56 6.42 -10.66
CA GLU A 18 -9.86 5.14 -11.32
C GLU A 18 -8.82 4.05 -11.04
N TYR A 19 -7.55 4.43 -10.88
CA TYR A 19 -6.45 3.51 -10.61
C TYR A 19 -6.44 2.99 -9.16
N LEU A 20 -6.96 3.78 -8.21
CA LEU A 20 -7.07 3.33 -6.82
C LEU A 20 -7.98 2.10 -6.73
N LYS A 21 -7.52 1.07 -6.02
CA LYS A 21 -8.28 -0.17 -5.81
C LYS A 21 -9.65 0.17 -5.25
N LYS A 22 -10.71 -0.28 -5.94
CA LYS A 22 -12.09 -0.10 -5.49
C LYS A 22 -12.28 -0.68 -4.09
N LYS A 23 -13.03 0.03 -3.24
CA LYS A 23 -13.29 -0.34 -1.83
C LYS A 23 -12.01 -0.53 -1.02
N SER A 24 -11.08 0.43 -1.15
CA SER A 24 -9.87 0.49 -0.33
C SER A 24 -9.83 1.79 0.46
N THR A 25 -9.16 1.77 1.61
CA THR A 25 -8.95 2.95 2.45
C THR A 25 -8.32 4.11 1.66
N ALA A 26 -7.43 3.81 0.70
CA ALA A 26 -6.83 4.82 -0.18
C ALA A 26 -7.84 5.45 -1.13
N SER A 27 -8.74 4.65 -1.74
CA SER A 27 -9.80 5.14 -2.61
C SER A 27 -10.80 6.01 -1.85
N ASP A 28 -11.19 5.59 -0.64
CA ASP A 28 -12.15 6.34 0.18
C ASP A 28 -11.55 7.66 0.69
N TYR A 29 -10.30 7.64 1.16
CA TYR A 29 -9.59 8.85 1.59
C TYR A 29 -9.40 9.85 0.44
N PHE A 30 -9.02 9.36 -0.75
CA PHE A 30 -8.92 10.20 -1.95
C PHE A 30 -10.28 10.86 -2.28
N ARG A 31 -11.37 10.09 -2.31
CA ARG A 31 -12.71 10.61 -2.67
C ARG A 31 -13.22 11.67 -1.68
N GLN A 32 -12.91 11.51 -0.40
CA GLN A 32 -13.32 12.46 0.64
C GLN A 32 -12.59 13.81 0.52
N ASN A 33 -11.32 13.80 0.08
CA ASN A 33 -10.45 14.97 0.15
C ASN A 33 -10.16 15.64 -1.20
N VAL A 34 -10.35 14.95 -2.32
CA VAL A 34 -9.96 15.44 -3.66
C VAL A 34 -10.60 16.77 -4.04
N VAL A 35 -11.85 17.04 -3.62
CA VAL A 35 -12.52 18.32 -3.89
C VAL A 35 -11.83 19.48 -3.16
N THR A 36 -11.50 19.28 -1.89
CA THR A 36 -10.80 20.26 -1.06
C THR A 36 -9.40 20.51 -1.58
N TRP A 37 -8.63 19.45 -1.87
CA TRP A 37 -7.29 19.57 -2.42
C TRP A 37 -7.28 20.25 -3.79
N TRP A 38 -8.28 19.95 -4.63
CA TRP A 38 -8.44 20.62 -5.93
C TRP A 38 -8.66 22.14 -5.79
N ALA A 39 -9.38 22.57 -4.76
CA ALA A 39 -9.58 24.00 -4.49
C ALA A 39 -8.31 24.70 -3.97
N ILE A 40 -7.44 23.97 -3.25
CA ILE A 40 -6.17 24.49 -2.73
C ILE A 40 -5.12 24.59 -3.85
N ALA A 41 -4.89 23.48 -4.56
CA ALA A 41 -3.93 23.40 -5.64
C ALA A 41 -4.41 22.37 -6.70
N PRO A 42 -4.89 22.83 -7.87
CA PRO A 42 -5.47 21.97 -8.90
C PRO A 42 -4.40 21.24 -9.74
N HIS A 43 -3.45 20.59 -9.09
CA HIS A 43 -2.36 19.85 -9.71
C HIS A 43 -2.28 18.44 -9.15
N LEU A 44 -2.03 17.46 -10.01
CA LEU A 44 -1.90 16.05 -9.63
C LEU A 44 -0.79 15.85 -8.60
N GLU A 45 0.34 16.54 -8.77
CA GLU A 45 1.52 16.43 -7.90
C GLU A 45 1.16 16.70 -6.44
N PHE A 46 0.45 17.79 -6.16
CA PHE A 46 -0.02 18.13 -4.82
C PHE A 46 -0.89 17.00 -4.21
N ILE A 47 -1.83 16.48 -4.99
CA ILE A 47 -2.73 15.41 -4.53
C ILE A 47 -1.96 14.10 -4.27
N LEU A 48 -0.94 13.80 -5.08
CA LEU A 48 -0.06 12.65 -4.86
C LEU A 48 0.78 12.81 -3.60
N GLU A 49 1.28 14.02 -3.31
CA GLU A 49 2.02 14.30 -2.07
C GLU A 49 1.13 14.12 -0.84
N GLU A 50 -0.10 14.62 -0.86
CA GLU A 50 -1.05 14.44 0.24
C GLU A 50 -1.38 12.96 0.47
N MET A 51 -1.60 12.20 -0.61
CA MET A 51 -1.76 10.75 -0.53
C MET A 51 -0.51 10.06 0.04
N TYR A 52 0.68 10.48 -0.38
CA TYR A 52 1.94 9.92 0.10
C TYR A 52 2.16 10.20 1.59
N LYS A 53 1.86 11.39 2.09
CA LYS A 53 1.99 11.73 3.52
C LYS A 53 1.21 10.78 4.43
N ILE A 54 0.03 10.35 3.99
CA ILE A 54 -0.88 9.51 4.77
C ILE A 54 -0.56 8.02 4.63
N PHE A 55 -0.30 7.54 3.41
CA PHE A 55 -0.12 6.11 3.15
C PHE A 55 1.35 5.66 3.20
N LYS A 56 2.30 6.59 3.38
CA LYS A 56 3.68 6.21 3.63
C LYS A 56 3.79 5.48 4.97
N VAL A 57 4.12 4.20 4.90
CA VAL A 57 4.52 3.43 6.08
C VAL A 57 5.89 3.93 6.54
N LYS A 58 5.93 4.60 7.70
CA LYS A 58 7.17 4.85 8.43
C LYS A 58 7.34 3.72 9.44
N MET A 59 8.09 2.70 9.07
CA MET A 59 8.46 1.64 9.99
C MET A 59 9.67 2.09 10.81
N ILE A 60 9.47 2.29 12.11
CA ILE A 60 10.57 2.56 13.05
C ILE A 60 11.25 1.25 13.45
N TYR A 61 12.52 1.33 13.86
CA TYR A 61 13.33 0.16 14.21
C TYR A 61 12.64 -0.78 15.22
N GLU A 62 11.92 -0.21 16.19
CA GLU A 62 11.16 -0.96 17.21
C GLU A 62 9.97 -1.74 16.63
N GLN A 63 9.28 -1.19 15.63
CA GLN A 63 8.18 -1.90 14.94
C GLN A 63 8.73 -3.00 14.05
N ALA A 64 9.86 -2.75 13.38
CA ALA A 64 10.56 -3.76 12.60
C ALA A 64 11.08 -4.90 13.49
N SER A 65 11.71 -4.57 14.62
CA SER A 65 12.23 -5.57 15.55
C SER A 65 11.11 -6.40 16.17
N ALA A 66 9.97 -5.80 16.51
CA ALA A 66 8.78 -6.53 16.97
C ALA A 66 8.26 -7.53 15.91
N LEU A 67 8.20 -7.13 14.63
CA LEU A 67 7.81 -8.03 13.53
C LEU A 67 8.79 -9.20 13.34
N PHE A 68 10.10 -8.97 13.52
CA PHE A 68 11.13 -10.00 13.36
C PHE A 68 11.37 -10.85 14.62
N MET A 69 10.89 -10.39 15.78
CA MET A 69 10.90 -11.16 17.04
C MET A 69 9.55 -11.84 17.33
N GLU A 70 8.52 -11.60 16.51
CA GLU A 70 7.26 -12.34 16.58
C GLU A 70 7.57 -13.83 16.38
N GLN A 71 7.29 -14.63 17.41
CA GLN A 71 7.68 -16.05 17.43
C GLN A 71 7.07 -16.79 16.25
N LYS A 72 7.91 -17.56 15.54
CA LYS A 72 7.47 -18.52 14.54
C LYS A 72 6.39 -19.40 15.15
N ASP A 73 5.20 -19.34 14.55
CA ASP A 73 4.03 -20.10 14.97
C ASP A 73 4.43 -21.58 15.24
N PRO A 74 4.29 -22.08 16.48
CA PRO A 74 4.77 -23.40 16.85
C PRO A 74 4.08 -24.53 16.06
N SER A 75 2.93 -24.26 15.41
CA SER A 75 2.28 -25.24 14.54
C SER A 75 3.11 -25.61 13.30
N CYS A 76 4.04 -24.74 12.87
CA CYS A 76 4.98 -25.03 11.79
C CYS A 76 6.02 -26.10 12.20
N LEU A 77 6.42 -26.16 13.48
CA LEU A 77 7.39 -27.15 13.95
C LEU A 77 6.77 -28.55 14.09
N THR A 78 5.45 -28.64 14.36
CA THR A 78 4.75 -29.93 14.44
C THR A 78 4.61 -30.59 13.06
N GLN A 79 4.44 -29.80 12.00
CA GLN A 79 4.34 -30.33 10.63
C GLN A 79 5.70 -30.84 10.11
N ILE A 80 6.81 -30.15 10.43
CA ILE A 80 8.15 -30.58 10.01
C ILE A 80 8.59 -31.85 10.74
N ALA A 81 8.28 -31.98 12.04
CA ALA A 81 8.59 -33.18 12.81
C ALA A 81 7.79 -34.42 12.32
N THR A 82 6.55 -34.22 11.88
CA THR A 82 5.70 -35.30 11.35
C THR A 82 6.16 -35.75 9.96
N ALA A 83 6.60 -34.82 9.11
CA ALA A 83 7.08 -35.14 7.76
C ALA A 83 8.39 -35.96 7.76
N MET A 84 9.26 -35.77 8.77
CA MET A 84 10.55 -36.50 8.84
C MET A 84 10.46 -37.87 9.53
N SER A 85 9.33 -38.22 10.16
CA SER A 85 9.17 -39.52 10.83
C SER A 85 8.65 -40.64 9.91
N HIS A 86 8.13 -40.30 8.73
CA HIS A 86 7.56 -41.28 7.79
C HIS A 86 8.51 -41.82 6.71
N THR A 87 9.76 -41.37 6.63
CA THR A 87 10.76 -41.86 5.65
C THR A 87 11.79 -42.80 6.25
N HIS A 88 11.38 -43.70 7.15
CA HIS A 88 12.19 -44.85 7.50
C HIS A 88 11.32 -46.02 7.99
N LYS A 89 10.63 -46.70 7.07
CA LYS A 89 10.21 -48.09 7.28
C LYS A 89 10.01 -48.82 5.95
N ASN A 90 10.82 -49.87 5.82
CA ASN A 90 10.92 -50.92 4.81
C ASN A 90 11.49 -50.54 3.45
#